data_AF-A0A6A0ID32-F1
#
_entry.id   AF-A0A6A0ID32-F1
#
_cell.length_a   1.000
_cell.length_b   1.000
_cell.length_c   1.000
_cell.angle_alpha   90.00
_cell.angle_beta   90.00
_cell.angle_gamma   90.00
#
_symmetry.space_group_name_H-M   'P 1'
#
loop_
_entity.id
_entity.type
_entity.pdbx_description
1 polymer ?
#
loop_
_entity_poly.entity_id
_entity_poly.type
_entity_poly.pdbx_seq_one_letter_code
_entity_poly.pdbx_strand_id
1 'polypeptide(L)'
;MALRVRPFLVDLPVILGTAVVAAVEARRLGLVADRRKGTYGPAGWFWFLALLWVVGYPAYFRQRRKHGRPDRFVASLLLVLVHVAVGVGASLAWQAAAERWDRALAQGRAAEAEREAKWLEAQREAERLEKERREAARAAEEELRKAEAIDDAGFDVTVGCSIAGTPVPAVSCLMESGIHVVTDEGGQTIDALTLAGTTGSYEFHVPRYFSITMMNTADTPVMQLSVEIRDRTGKRRFRDSKGAGGVIDVGNHR
;
A
#
# COMPACT_ATOMS: atom_id res chain seq x y z
N MET A 1 26.48 52.74 -46.49
CA MET A 1 25.53 53.39 -45.57
C MET A 1 25.92 52.99 -44.15
N ALA A 2 26.78 53.76 -43.48
CA ALA A 2 27.31 53.41 -42.17
C ALA A 2 26.23 53.67 -41.10
N LEU A 3 25.80 52.62 -40.39
CA LEU A 3 25.01 52.79 -39.17
C LEU A 3 25.83 53.61 -38.19
N ARG A 4 25.51 54.91 -38.07
CA ARG A 4 25.93 55.72 -36.92
C ARG A 4 25.19 55.20 -35.70
N VAL A 5 25.72 54.15 -35.08
CA VAL A 5 25.33 53.74 -33.73
C VAL A 5 25.54 54.96 -32.84
N ARG A 6 24.45 55.56 -32.38
CA ARG A 6 24.52 56.76 -31.54
C ARG A 6 25.19 56.34 -30.23
N PRO A 7 26.28 57.00 -29.80
CA PRO A 7 27.04 56.61 -28.61
C PRO A 7 26.17 56.52 -27.34
N PHE A 8 25.05 57.24 -27.29
CA PHE A 8 24.06 57.20 -26.23
C PHE A 8 23.39 55.84 -25.97
N LEU A 9 23.38 54.90 -26.94
CA LEU A 9 22.81 53.56 -26.75
C LEU A 9 23.74 52.62 -25.98
N VAL A 10 25.03 52.96 -25.86
CA VAL A 10 26.04 52.16 -25.16
C VAL A 10 26.19 52.60 -23.71
N ASP A 11 26.01 53.89 -23.41
CA ASP A 11 26.23 54.42 -22.06
C ASP A 11 25.17 53.95 -21.05
N LEU A 12 23.93 53.79 -21.51
CA LEU A 12 22.79 53.44 -20.67
C LEU A 12 22.91 52.04 -20.02
N PRO A 13 23.27 50.97 -20.76
CA PRO A 13 23.56 49.68 -20.15
C PRO A 13 24.84 49.68 -19.31
N VAL A 14 25.79 50.58 -19.53
CA VAL A 14 26.99 50.69 -18.69
C VAL A 14 26.65 51.29 -17.32
N ILE A 15 25.81 52.32 -17.27
CA ILE A 15 25.36 52.94 -16.01
C ILE A 15 24.46 51.98 -15.23
N LEU A 16 23.51 51.33 -15.91
CA LEU A 16 22.66 50.31 -15.29
C LEU A 16 23.50 49.09 -14.87
N GLY A 17 24.44 48.65 -15.70
CA GLY A 17 25.33 47.54 -15.39
C GLY A 17 26.19 47.81 -14.17
N THR A 18 26.82 48.98 -14.08
CA THR A 18 27.63 49.36 -12.91
C THR A 18 26.80 49.50 -11.64
N ALA A 19 25.60 50.08 -11.71
CA ALA A 19 24.70 50.17 -10.56
C ALA A 19 24.19 48.79 -10.09
N VAL A 20 23.86 47.89 -11.02
CA VAL A 20 23.42 46.52 -10.72
C VAL A 20 24.56 45.69 -10.12
N VAL A 21 25.77 45.74 -10.69
CA VAL A 21 26.94 45.03 -10.18
C VAL A 21 27.27 45.49 -8.76
N ALA A 22 27.31 46.81 -8.52
CA ALA A 22 27.53 47.37 -7.19
C ALA A 22 26.47 46.91 -6.17
N ALA A 23 25.20 46.83 -6.57
CA ALA A 23 24.13 46.34 -5.69
C ALA A 23 24.26 44.85 -5.36
N VAL A 24 24.63 44.01 -6.33
CA VAL A 24 24.86 42.58 -6.11
C VAL A 24 26.06 42.35 -5.20
N GLU A 25 27.14 43.09 -5.41
CA GLU A 25 28.35 43.01 -4.58
C GLU A 25 28.09 43.46 -3.15
N ALA A 26 27.38 44.59 -2.97
CA ALA A 26 26.95 45.04 -1.65
C ALA A 26 26.09 44.00 -0.91
N ARG A 27 25.21 43.29 -1.64
CA ARG A 27 24.40 42.21 -1.08
C ARG A 27 25.25 41.01 -0.67
N ARG A 28 26.24 40.61 -1.48
CA ARG A 28 27.17 39.50 -1.17
C ARG A 28 28.06 39.81 0.02
N LEU A 29 28.46 41.06 0.19
CA LEU A 29 29.26 41.53 1.32
C LEU A 29 28.44 41.71 2.61
N GLY A 30 27.13 41.45 2.57
CA GLY A 30 26.27 41.59 3.74
C GLY A 30 26.16 43.04 4.24
N LEU A 31 26.32 44.03 3.36
CA LEU A 31 26.21 45.43 3.74
C LEU A 31 24.77 45.76 4.14
N VAL A 32 24.55 45.85 5.44
CA VAL A 32 23.32 46.36 6.04
C VAL A 32 23.43 47.88 6.14
N ALA A 33 22.32 48.57 5.86
CA ALA A 33 22.27 50.02 6.01
C ALA A 33 22.47 50.41 7.49
N ASP A 34 23.54 51.16 7.79
CA ASP A 34 23.81 51.69 9.12
C ASP A 34 24.07 53.20 9.01
N ARG A 35 23.10 53.99 9.51
CA ARG A 35 23.15 55.45 9.51
C ARG A 35 24.30 56.02 10.33
N ARG A 36 24.76 55.32 11.39
CA ARG A 36 25.84 55.83 12.26
C ARG A 36 27.20 55.69 11.61
N LYS A 37 27.37 54.67 10.76
CA LYS A 37 28.61 54.38 10.04
C LYS A 37 28.62 54.94 8.60
N GLY A 38 27.49 55.48 8.14
CA GLY A 38 27.34 55.98 6.77
C GLY A 38 27.36 54.86 5.72
N THR A 39 27.07 53.61 6.10
CA THR A 39 26.99 52.49 5.16
C THR A 39 25.59 52.41 4.57
N TYR A 40 25.52 52.25 3.25
CA TYR A 40 24.26 52.12 2.52
C TYR A 40 24.07 50.67 2.10
N GLY A 41 22.83 50.18 2.22
CA GLY A 41 22.47 48.87 1.67
C GLY A 41 22.45 48.88 0.14
N PRO A 42 22.21 47.73 -0.52
CA PRO A 42 22.22 47.60 -1.98
C PRO A 42 21.33 48.63 -2.70
N ALA A 43 20.13 48.88 -2.19
CA ALA A 43 19.24 49.90 -2.72
C ALA A 43 19.81 51.33 -2.54
N GLY A 44 20.48 51.60 -1.41
CA GLY A 44 21.08 52.90 -1.14
C GLY A 44 22.26 53.21 -2.08
N TRP A 45 23.13 52.24 -2.36
CA TRP A 45 24.21 52.39 -3.35
C TRP A 45 23.69 52.60 -4.77
N PHE A 46 22.65 51.86 -5.17
CA PHE A 46 21.96 52.08 -6.44
C PHE A 46 21.44 53.52 -6.55
N TRP A 47 20.71 53.99 -5.52
CA TRP A 47 20.18 55.35 -5.50
C TRP A 47 21.25 56.42 -5.43
N PHE A 48 22.37 56.19 -4.73
CA PHE A 48 23.49 57.12 -4.69
C PHE A 48 24.11 57.31 -6.08
N LEU A 49 24.39 56.21 -6.80
CA LEU A 49 24.92 56.26 -8.16
C LEU A 49 23.91 56.85 -9.16
N ALA A 50 22.63 56.52 -9.00
CA ALA A 50 21.55 57.11 -9.80
C ALA A 50 21.42 58.62 -9.55
N LEU A 51 21.44 59.06 -8.29
CA LEU A 51 21.37 60.49 -7.91
C LEU A 51 22.59 61.26 -8.41
N LEU A 52 23.78 60.65 -8.35
CA LEU A 52 24.99 61.23 -8.91
C LEU A 52 24.82 61.51 -10.41
N TRP A 53 24.14 60.64 -11.15
CA TRP A 53 23.79 60.87 -12.55
C TRP A 53 22.67 61.91 -12.72
N VAL A 54 21.58 61.78 -11.98
CA VAL A 54 20.41 62.67 -12.02
C VAL A 54 20.79 64.13 -11.73
N VAL A 55 21.72 64.36 -10.80
CA VAL A 55 22.14 65.71 -10.37
C VAL A 55 23.43 66.13 -11.08
N GLY A 56 24.43 65.24 -11.14
CA GLY A 56 25.73 65.54 -11.73
C GLY A 56 25.66 65.78 -13.23
N TYR A 57 24.77 65.06 -13.94
CA TYR A 57 24.67 65.18 -15.40
C TYR A 57 24.05 66.52 -15.84
N PRO A 58 22.93 67.01 -15.27
CA PRO A 58 22.45 68.36 -15.57
C PRO A 58 23.39 69.47 -15.09
N ALA A 59 24.02 69.31 -13.93
CA ALA A 59 25.00 70.26 -13.40
C ALA A 59 26.20 70.43 -14.35
N TYR A 60 26.69 69.33 -14.92
CA TYR A 60 27.76 69.33 -15.93
C TYR A 60 27.39 70.16 -17.17
N PHE A 61 26.19 69.99 -17.73
CA PHE A 61 25.76 70.76 -18.89
C PHE A 61 25.63 72.26 -18.60
N ARG A 62 25.19 72.64 -17.40
CA ARG A 62 25.15 74.03 -16.96
C ARG A 62 26.55 74.65 -16.85
N GLN A 63 27.53 73.90 -16.34
CA GLN A 63 28.90 74.37 -16.21
C GLN A 63 29.60 74.54 -17.57
N ARG A 64 29.24 73.70 -18.56
CA ARG A 64 29.80 73.76 -19.92
C ARG A 64 29.53 75.08 -20.65
N ARG A 65 28.47 75.81 -20.27
CA ARG A 65 28.17 77.15 -20.78
C ARG A 65 29.32 78.14 -20.53
N LYS A 66 30.08 77.98 -19.44
CA LYS A 66 31.27 78.80 -19.14
C LYS A 66 32.42 78.61 -20.15
N HIS A 67 32.36 77.56 -20.97
CA HIS A 67 33.37 77.21 -21.97
C HIS A 67 32.89 77.43 -23.41
N GLY A 68 31.88 78.28 -23.63
CA GLY A 68 31.41 78.66 -24.97
C GLY A 68 30.64 77.58 -25.74
N ARG A 69 30.21 76.50 -25.09
CA ARG A 69 29.42 75.43 -25.71
C ARG A 69 27.91 75.72 -25.52
N PRO A 70 27.03 75.29 -26.46
CA PRO A 70 25.59 75.50 -26.35
C PRO A 70 25.01 74.79 -25.13
N ASP A 71 24.06 75.47 -24.48
CA ASP A 71 23.35 74.96 -23.30
C ASP A 71 22.38 73.84 -23.72
N ARG A 72 22.53 72.67 -23.10
CA ARG A 72 21.65 71.50 -23.31
C ARG A 72 20.98 71.05 -22.03
N PHE A 73 20.86 71.95 -21.04
CA PHE A 73 20.26 71.65 -19.74
C PHE A 73 18.84 71.07 -19.85
N VAL A 74 18.00 71.61 -20.75
CA VAL A 74 16.64 71.09 -20.95
C VAL A 74 16.67 69.66 -21.50
N ALA A 75 17.57 69.37 -22.44
CA ALA A 75 17.72 68.03 -23.00
C ALA A 75 18.22 67.01 -21.97
N SER A 76 19.15 67.40 -21.09
CA SER A 76 19.62 66.53 -20.01
C SER A 76 18.55 66.32 -18.94
N LEU A 77 17.76 67.34 -18.62
CA LEU A 77 16.61 67.21 -17.71
C LEU A 77 15.56 66.24 -18.25
N LEU A 78 15.22 66.34 -19.55
CA LEU A 78 14.31 65.40 -20.21
C LEU A 78 14.85 63.96 -20.17
N LEU A 79 16.15 63.77 -20.42
CA LEU A 79 16.78 62.45 -20.34
C LEU A 79 16.70 61.86 -18.93
N VAL A 80 16.94 62.69 -17.91
CA VAL A 80 16.82 62.30 -16.50
C VAL A 80 15.39 61.88 -16.16
N LEU A 81 14.37 62.63 -16.61
CA LEU A 81 12.97 62.29 -16.38
C LEU A 81 12.60 60.94 -17.01
N VAL A 82 13.02 60.71 -18.25
CA VAL A 82 12.82 59.41 -18.93
C VAL A 82 13.50 58.29 -18.14
N HIS A 83 14.73 58.51 -17.67
CA HIS A 83 15.47 57.52 -16.91
C HIS A 83 14.77 57.17 -15.58
N VAL A 84 14.32 58.18 -14.83
CA VAL A 84 13.56 57.97 -13.58
C VAL A 84 12.26 57.21 -13.85
N ALA A 85 11.52 57.59 -14.90
CA ALA A 85 10.27 56.91 -15.27
C ALA A 85 10.49 55.43 -15.60
N VAL A 86 11.53 55.12 -16.40
CA VAL A 86 11.90 53.74 -16.74
C VAL A 86 12.35 52.98 -15.49
N GLY A 87 13.16 53.60 -14.63
CA GLY A 87 13.65 52.98 -13.39
C GLY A 87 12.52 52.62 -12.42
N VAL A 88 11.58 53.55 -12.20
CA VAL A 88 10.39 53.30 -11.37
C VAL A 88 9.53 52.19 -11.98
N GLY A 89 9.27 52.25 -13.29
CA GLY A 89 8.49 51.22 -13.99
C GLY A 89 9.11 49.83 -13.87
N ALA A 90 10.44 49.72 -14.05
CA ALA A 90 11.17 48.46 -13.90
C ALA A 90 11.14 47.95 -12.45
N SER A 91 11.26 48.84 -11.46
CA SER A 91 11.21 48.48 -10.04
C SER A 91 9.83 47.91 -9.65
N LEU A 92 8.75 48.56 -10.09
CA LEU A 92 7.38 48.07 -9.85
C LEU A 92 7.12 46.74 -10.57
N ALA A 93 7.58 46.59 -11.82
CA ALA A 93 7.47 45.34 -12.56
C ALA A 93 8.23 44.19 -11.87
N TRP A 94 9.41 44.48 -11.32
CA TRP A 94 10.20 43.52 -10.55
C TRP A 94 9.49 43.09 -9.25
N GLN A 95 8.93 44.04 -8.49
CA GLN A 95 8.16 43.74 -7.29
C GLN A 95 6.95 42.84 -7.61
N ALA A 96 6.19 43.18 -8.64
CA ALA A 96 5.06 42.37 -9.09
C ALA A 96 5.48 40.98 -9.63
N ALA A 97 6.69 40.85 -10.18
CA ALA A 97 7.24 39.56 -10.58
C ALA A 97 7.68 38.73 -9.37
N ALA A 98 8.35 39.35 -8.39
CA ALA A 98 8.79 38.70 -7.16
C ALA A 98 7.59 38.12 -6.39
N GLU A 99 6.50 38.89 -6.21
CA GLU A 99 5.28 38.38 -5.57
C GLU A 99 4.62 37.22 -6.32
N ARG A 100 4.74 37.19 -7.67
CA ARG A 100 4.25 36.06 -8.48
C ARG A 100 5.12 34.82 -8.26
N TRP A 101 6.44 34.99 -8.20
CA TRP A 101 7.37 33.90 -7.89
C TRP A 101 7.16 33.34 -6.49
N ASP A 102 6.97 34.19 -5.47
CA ASP A 102 6.72 33.76 -4.10
C ASP A 102 5.41 32.98 -3.99
N ARG A 103 4.35 33.43 -4.67
CA ARG A 103 3.08 32.69 -4.74
C ARG A 103 3.23 31.34 -5.44
N ALA A 104 3.98 31.28 -6.55
CA ALA A 104 4.24 30.02 -7.24
C ALA A 104 5.03 29.04 -6.37
N LEU A 105 6.05 29.52 -5.64
CA LEU A 105 6.81 28.71 -4.69
C LEU A 105 5.95 28.23 -3.51
N ALA A 106 5.03 29.07 -3.02
CA ALA A 106 4.09 28.67 -1.97
C ALA A 106 3.11 27.59 -2.47
N GLN A 107 2.58 27.73 -3.68
CA GLN A 107 1.72 26.72 -4.31
C GLN A 107 2.45 25.40 -4.54
N GLY A 108 3.72 25.45 -4.98
CA GLY A 108 4.55 24.25 -5.16
C GLY A 108 4.75 23.48 -3.86
N ARG A 109 5.13 24.18 -2.77
CA ARG A 109 5.29 23.56 -1.44
C ARG A 109 3.99 22.99 -0.88
N ALA A 110 2.86 23.66 -1.11
CA ALA A 110 1.55 23.15 -0.68
C ALA A 110 1.16 21.87 -1.44
N ALA A 111 1.40 21.83 -2.75
CA ALA A 111 1.13 20.65 -3.57
C ALA A 111 2.05 19.47 -3.21
N GLU A 112 3.31 19.73 -2.86
CA GLU A 112 4.24 18.71 -2.37
C GLU A 112 3.79 18.13 -1.02
N ALA A 113 3.41 18.99 -0.06
CA ALA A 113 2.86 18.56 1.23
C ALA A 113 1.57 17.73 1.09
N GLU A 114 0.69 18.09 0.14
CA GLU A 114 -0.52 17.30 -0.14
C GLU A 114 -0.18 15.91 -0.68
N ARG A 115 0.84 15.80 -1.54
CA ARG A 115 1.31 14.51 -2.07
C ARG A 115 1.92 13.65 -0.97
N GLU A 116 2.74 14.23 -0.11
CA GLU A 116 3.32 13.53 1.05
C GLU A 116 2.22 13.03 1.99
N ALA A 117 1.21 13.85 2.28
CA ALA A 117 0.08 13.46 3.13
C ALA A 117 -0.70 12.28 2.54
N LYS A 118 -1.02 12.32 1.23
CA LYS A 118 -1.71 11.22 0.54
C LYS A 118 -0.87 9.94 0.52
N TRP A 119 0.44 10.06 0.32
CA TRP A 119 1.35 8.91 0.33
C TRP A 119 1.41 8.25 1.71
N LEU A 120 1.48 9.04 2.79
CA LEU A 120 1.46 8.53 4.16
C LEU A 120 0.13 7.85 4.52
N GLU A 121 -1.00 8.40 4.05
CA GLU A 121 -2.31 7.78 4.24
C GLU A 121 -2.40 6.43 3.53
N ALA A 122 -1.97 6.36 2.26
CA ALA A 122 -1.92 5.12 1.49
C ALA A 122 -1.00 4.07 2.14
N GLN A 123 0.13 4.49 2.71
CA GLN A 123 1.04 3.59 3.42
C GLN A 123 0.38 3.00 4.68
N ARG A 124 -0.31 3.82 5.47
CA ARG A 124 -1.06 3.35 6.66
C ARG A 124 -2.18 2.40 6.27
N GLU A 125 -2.87 2.66 5.17
CA GLU A 125 -3.92 1.77 4.66
C GLU A 125 -3.35 0.43 4.22
N ALA A 126 -2.23 0.43 3.49
CA ALA A 126 -1.53 -0.79 3.11
C ALA A 126 -1.08 -1.62 4.32
N GLU A 127 -0.54 -0.99 5.36
CA GLU A 127 -0.16 -1.67 6.61
C GLU A 127 -1.37 -2.27 7.35
N ARG A 128 -2.52 -1.58 7.37
CA ARG A 128 -3.76 -2.12 7.94
C ARG A 128 -4.22 -3.37 7.18
N LEU A 129 -4.28 -3.28 5.85
CA LEU A 129 -4.66 -4.41 5.01
C LEU A 129 -3.70 -5.59 5.13
N GLU A 130 -2.40 -5.34 5.27
CA GLU A 130 -1.43 -6.42 5.50
C GLU A 130 -1.63 -7.10 6.85
N LYS A 131 -1.92 -6.34 7.92
CA LYS A 131 -2.24 -6.90 9.24
C LYS A 131 -3.51 -7.76 9.17
N GLU A 132 -4.58 -7.25 8.57
CA GLU A 132 -5.83 -8.00 8.38
C GLU A 132 -5.60 -9.28 7.59
N ARG A 133 -4.81 -9.24 6.51
CA ARG A 133 -4.45 -10.43 5.73
C ARG A 133 -3.66 -11.44 6.55
N ARG A 134 -2.72 -11.01 7.40
CA ARG A 134 -1.95 -11.88 8.27
C ARG A 134 -2.83 -12.53 9.34
N GLU A 135 -3.75 -11.78 9.92
CA GLU A 135 -4.72 -12.31 10.90
C GLU A 135 -5.69 -13.30 10.24
N ALA A 136 -6.22 -12.98 9.06
CA ALA A 136 -7.06 -13.88 8.29
C ALA A 136 -6.32 -15.16 7.88
N ALA A 137 -5.05 -15.06 7.48
CA ALA A 137 -4.23 -16.22 7.15
C ALA A 137 -4.00 -17.13 8.38
N ARG A 138 -3.72 -16.55 9.55
CA ARG A 138 -3.58 -17.31 10.80
C ARG A 138 -4.89 -17.99 11.22
N ALA A 139 -6.02 -17.29 11.09
CA ALA A 139 -7.34 -17.86 11.36
C ALA A 139 -7.63 -19.02 10.41
N ALA A 140 -7.34 -18.87 9.12
CA ALA A 140 -7.51 -19.94 8.13
C ALA A 140 -6.61 -21.16 8.42
N GLU A 141 -5.36 -20.95 8.84
CA GLU A 141 -4.45 -22.02 9.24
C GLU A 141 -4.95 -22.74 10.51
N GLU A 142 -5.49 -22.00 11.47
CA GLU A 142 -6.08 -22.60 12.68
C GLU A 142 -7.31 -23.44 12.36
N GLU A 143 -8.18 -22.98 11.46
CA GLU A 143 -9.34 -23.74 10.99
C GLU A 143 -8.93 -24.99 10.20
N LEU A 144 -7.90 -24.89 9.35
CA LEU A 144 -7.33 -26.05 8.67
C LEU A 144 -6.79 -27.07 9.68
N ARG A 145 -6.05 -26.60 10.70
CA ARG A 145 -5.51 -27.47 11.75
C ARG A 145 -6.61 -28.14 12.57
N LYS A 146 -7.74 -27.44 12.84
CA LYS A 146 -8.91 -28.04 13.49
C LYS A 146 -9.56 -29.11 12.61
N ALA A 147 -9.68 -28.84 11.31
CA ALA A 147 -10.22 -29.80 10.35
C ALA A 147 -9.33 -31.06 10.24
N GLU A 148 -8.00 -30.87 10.18
CA GLU A 148 -7.05 -31.98 10.16
C GLU A 148 -7.06 -32.79 11.47
N ALA A 149 -7.17 -32.12 12.62
CA ALA A 149 -7.32 -32.79 13.92
C ALA A 149 -8.62 -33.62 14.04
N ILE A 150 -9.69 -33.24 13.34
CA ILE A 150 -10.93 -34.04 13.26
C ILE A 150 -10.73 -35.25 12.34
N ASP A 151 -10.03 -35.06 11.23
CA ASP A 151 -9.78 -36.12 10.24
C ASP A 151 -8.84 -37.21 10.77
N ASP A 152 -7.88 -36.86 11.62
CA ASP A 152 -6.98 -37.83 12.27
C ASP A 152 -7.63 -38.55 13.46
N ALA A 153 -8.85 -38.17 13.84
CA ALA A 153 -9.54 -38.75 14.97
C ALA A 153 -10.14 -40.15 14.70
N GLY A 154 -10.01 -40.70 13.49
CA GLY A 154 -10.57 -42.01 13.13
C GLY A 154 -12.10 -42.01 13.06
N PHE A 155 -12.69 -43.19 12.88
CA PHE A 155 -14.13 -43.38 12.79
C PHE A 155 -14.62 -44.42 13.79
N ASP A 156 -15.83 -44.21 14.29
CA ASP A 156 -16.53 -45.19 15.11
C ASP A 156 -17.46 -45.97 14.21
N VAL A 157 -17.17 -47.27 14.07
CA VAL A 157 -17.92 -48.18 13.21
C VAL A 157 -18.82 -49.00 14.10
N THR A 158 -20.13 -48.86 13.88
CA THR A 158 -21.15 -49.70 14.50
C THR A 158 -21.62 -50.74 13.48
N VAL A 159 -21.37 -52.01 13.78
CA VAL A 159 -21.92 -53.14 13.04
C VAL A 159 -23.12 -53.66 13.80
N GLY A 160 -24.28 -53.72 13.13
CA GLY A 160 -25.52 -54.24 13.70
C GLY A 160 -26.08 -55.36 12.86
N CYS A 161 -26.80 -56.28 13.50
CA CYS A 161 -27.59 -57.28 12.80
C CYS A 161 -29.05 -57.21 13.21
N SER A 162 -29.94 -57.46 12.25
CA SER A 162 -31.38 -57.56 12.51
C SER A 162 -32.03 -58.71 11.74
N ILE A 163 -33.06 -59.30 12.33
CA ILE A 163 -33.92 -60.30 11.68
C ILE A 163 -35.31 -59.69 11.59
N ALA A 164 -35.83 -59.57 10.36
CA ALA A 164 -37.12 -58.94 10.09
C ALA A 164 -37.25 -57.54 10.75
N GLY A 165 -36.15 -56.77 10.77
CA GLY A 165 -36.10 -55.43 11.38
C GLY A 165 -35.97 -55.40 12.90
N THR A 166 -35.95 -56.55 13.58
CA THR A 166 -35.70 -56.63 15.03
C THR A 166 -34.21 -56.84 15.28
N PRO A 167 -33.53 -55.98 16.06
CA PRO A 167 -32.11 -56.13 16.34
C PRO A 167 -31.85 -57.44 17.11
N VAL A 168 -30.88 -58.22 16.64
CA VAL A 168 -30.46 -59.48 17.25
C VAL A 168 -28.98 -59.43 17.62
N PRO A 169 -28.51 -60.22 18.60
CA PRO A 169 -27.09 -60.28 18.93
C PRO A 169 -26.23 -60.52 17.67
N ALA A 170 -25.21 -59.69 17.46
CA ALA A 170 -24.38 -59.73 16.26
C ALA A 170 -23.73 -61.11 16.03
N VAL A 171 -23.47 -61.84 17.12
CA VAL A 171 -22.95 -63.21 17.14
C VAL A 171 -23.79 -64.16 16.29
N SER A 172 -25.12 -64.05 16.36
CA SER A 172 -26.04 -64.94 15.65
C SER A 172 -25.94 -64.82 14.13
N CYS A 173 -25.46 -63.67 13.66
CA CYS A 173 -25.32 -63.36 12.26
C CYS A 173 -23.92 -63.70 11.72
N LEU A 174 -22.92 -63.60 12.58
CA LEU A 174 -21.52 -63.71 12.22
C LEU A 174 -20.99 -65.16 12.25
N MET A 175 -21.74 -66.13 12.79
CA MET A 175 -21.28 -67.54 12.82
C MET A 175 -20.87 -68.10 11.45
N GLU A 176 -21.43 -67.56 10.36
CA GLU A 176 -21.08 -67.94 8.99
C GLU A 176 -20.47 -66.78 8.19
N SER A 177 -20.43 -65.57 8.75
CA SER A 177 -19.98 -64.35 8.05
C SER A 177 -18.78 -63.70 8.75
N GLY A 178 -17.77 -63.34 7.95
CA GLY A 178 -16.57 -62.65 8.43
C GLY A 178 -16.67 -61.14 8.24
N ILE A 179 -16.09 -60.38 9.18
CA ILE A 179 -15.82 -58.95 9.00
C ILE A 179 -14.32 -58.81 8.80
N HIS A 180 -13.92 -58.40 7.60
CA HIS A 180 -12.53 -58.08 7.32
C HIS A 180 -12.36 -56.57 7.39
N VAL A 181 -11.56 -56.11 8.36
CA VAL A 181 -11.19 -54.71 8.52
C VAL A 181 -9.73 -54.57 8.12
N VAL A 182 -9.48 -53.96 6.98
CA VAL A 182 -8.12 -53.66 6.53
C VAL A 182 -7.81 -52.22 6.88
N THR A 183 -6.78 -52.02 7.70
CA THR A 183 -6.25 -50.70 8.05
C THR A 183 -4.85 -50.52 7.45
N ASP A 184 -4.36 -49.29 7.47
CA ASP A 184 -2.97 -48.95 7.13
C ASP A 184 -1.93 -49.61 8.07
N GLU A 185 -2.31 -49.92 9.29
CA GLU A 185 -1.46 -50.65 10.25
C GLU A 185 -1.51 -52.18 10.08
N GLY A 186 -2.40 -52.70 9.24
CA GLY A 186 -2.57 -54.12 8.96
C GLY A 186 -4.03 -54.56 8.83
N GLY A 187 -4.25 -55.77 8.30
CA GLY A 187 -5.56 -56.39 8.24
C GLY A 187 -5.90 -57.10 9.54
N GLN A 188 -7.03 -56.74 10.16
CA GLN A 188 -7.62 -57.48 11.26
C GLN A 188 -8.91 -58.15 10.77
N THR A 189 -8.97 -59.47 10.90
CA THR A 189 -10.22 -60.21 10.72
C THR A 189 -10.90 -60.30 12.07
N ILE A 190 -12.13 -59.80 12.16
CA ILE A 190 -12.96 -59.93 13.36
C ILE A 190 -13.91 -61.09 13.11
N ASP A 191 -13.58 -62.25 13.69
CA ASP A 191 -14.41 -63.45 13.60
C ASP A 191 -15.52 -63.46 14.64
N ALA A 192 -16.61 -64.18 14.34
CA ALA A 192 -17.81 -64.34 15.16
C ALA A 192 -17.53 -64.70 16.64
N LEU A 193 -16.47 -65.49 16.87
CA LEU A 193 -16.04 -65.92 18.19
C LEU A 193 -15.61 -64.73 19.06
N THR A 194 -14.99 -63.72 18.44
CA THR A 194 -14.50 -62.50 19.12
C THR A 194 -15.65 -61.56 19.53
N LEU A 195 -16.83 -61.74 18.95
CA LEU A 195 -18.03 -60.93 19.22
C LEU A 195 -18.97 -61.56 20.26
N ALA A 196 -18.67 -62.78 20.72
CA ALA A 196 -19.47 -63.57 21.65
C ALA A 196 -19.69 -62.81 22.98
N GLY A 197 -20.88 -62.23 23.16
CA GLY A 197 -21.28 -61.52 24.39
C GLY A 197 -21.81 -60.10 24.19
N THR A 198 -21.80 -59.58 22.96
CA THR A 198 -22.33 -58.24 22.66
C THR A 198 -23.80 -58.27 22.25
N THR A 199 -24.64 -57.53 22.97
CA THR A 199 -26.08 -57.42 22.71
C THR A 199 -26.34 -56.45 21.56
N GLY A 200 -26.54 -56.99 20.35
CA GLY A 200 -27.22 -56.29 19.24
C GLY A 200 -26.32 -55.52 18.26
N SER A 201 -25.26 -54.86 18.76
CA SER A 201 -24.33 -54.11 17.92
C SER A 201 -22.91 -54.15 18.48
N TYR A 202 -21.92 -54.16 17.60
CA TYR A 202 -20.52 -54.08 17.93
C TYR A 202 -19.96 -52.74 17.46
N GLU A 203 -19.34 -52.00 18.38
CA GLU A 203 -18.73 -50.71 18.10
C GLU A 203 -17.23 -50.83 18.27
N PHE A 204 -16.49 -50.39 17.26
CA PHE A 204 -15.03 -50.37 17.30
C PHE A 204 -14.49 -49.16 16.54
N HIS A 205 -13.30 -48.75 16.95
CA HIS A 205 -12.62 -47.60 16.41
C HIS A 205 -11.70 -48.03 15.26
N VAL A 206 -11.81 -47.38 14.11
CA VAL A 206 -10.92 -47.60 12.96
C VAL A 206 -10.14 -46.34 12.61
N PRO A 207 -8.88 -46.46 12.15
CA PRO A 207 -8.10 -45.33 11.69
C PRO A 207 -8.68 -44.73 10.40
N ARG A 208 -8.09 -43.65 9.91
CA ARG A 208 -8.60 -42.84 8.80
C ARG A 208 -8.75 -43.62 7.49
N TYR A 209 -7.80 -44.53 7.22
CA TYR A 209 -7.79 -45.36 6.03
C TYR A 209 -8.21 -46.77 6.41
N PHE A 210 -9.41 -47.15 5.99
CA PHE A 210 -9.92 -48.48 6.22
C PHE A 210 -10.73 -48.98 5.02
N SER A 211 -10.73 -50.30 4.86
CA SER A 211 -11.69 -51.02 4.05
C SER A 211 -12.39 -52.04 4.95
N ILE A 212 -13.72 -52.01 4.95
CA ILE A 212 -14.55 -52.98 5.64
C ILE A 212 -15.29 -53.77 4.59
N THR A 213 -15.00 -55.06 4.53
CA THR A 213 -15.74 -56.01 3.71
C THR A 213 -16.49 -56.95 4.62
N MET A 214 -17.79 -57.03 4.41
CA MET A 214 -18.68 -57.93 5.13
C MET A 214 -19.53 -58.70 4.15
N MET A 215 -19.54 -60.02 4.30
CA MET A 215 -20.29 -60.91 3.42
C MET A 215 -21.36 -61.63 4.21
N ASN A 216 -22.63 -61.38 3.92
CA ASN A 216 -23.73 -62.11 4.55
C ASN A 216 -23.95 -63.45 3.83
N THR A 217 -23.44 -64.52 4.40
CA THR A 217 -23.56 -65.90 3.90
C THR A 217 -24.82 -66.61 4.39
N ALA A 218 -25.64 -65.98 5.24
CA ALA A 218 -26.79 -66.63 5.82
C ALA A 218 -27.83 -67.00 4.75
N ASP A 219 -28.30 -68.25 4.79
CA ASP A 219 -29.37 -68.74 3.91
C ASP A 219 -30.77 -68.19 4.28
N THR A 220 -30.86 -67.41 5.36
CA THR A 220 -32.14 -66.89 5.86
C THR A 220 -32.48 -65.52 5.22
N PRO A 221 -33.54 -65.43 4.39
CA PRO A 221 -33.84 -64.21 3.63
C PRO A 221 -34.27 -63.02 4.48
N VAL A 222 -34.57 -63.24 5.77
CA VAL A 222 -35.01 -62.21 6.72
C VAL A 222 -33.86 -61.57 7.49
N MET A 223 -32.63 -62.08 7.34
CA MET A 223 -31.46 -61.58 8.05
C MET A 223 -30.84 -60.41 7.29
N GLN A 224 -30.63 -59.30 7.99
CA GLN A 224 -30.01 -58.08 7.46
C GLN A 224 -28.80 -57.70 8.31
N LEU A 225 -27.68 -57.56 7.61
CA LEU A 225 -26.46 -56.99 8.15
C LEU A 225 -26.47 -55.49 7.89
N SER A 226 -26.06 -54.68 8.86
CA SER A 226 -25.97 -53.23 8.73
C SER A 226 -24.65 -52.71 9.25
N VAL A 227 -24.12 -51.72 8.55
CA VAL A 227 -22.92 -50.97 8.93
C VAL A 227 -23.32 -49.52 9.04
N GLU A 228 -22.99 -48.90 10.16
CA GLU A 228 -23.09 -47.46 10.36
C GLU A 228 -21.73 -46.93 10.76
N ILE A 229 -21.22 -45.94 10.01
CA ILE A 229 -19.96 -45.29 10.30
C ILE A 229 -20.27 -43.87 10.74
N ARG A 230 -19.82 -43.54 11.95
CA ARG A 230 -19.92 -42.21 12.54
C ARG A 230 -18.52 -41.63 12.67
N ASP A 231 -18.40 -40.32 12.48
CA ASP A 231 -17.20 -39.62 12.93
C ASP A 231 -17.25 -39.43 14.46
N ARG A 232 -16.13 -39.04 15.07
CA ARG A 232 -16.06 -38.77 16.52
C ARG A 232 -17.03 -37.69 17.03
N THR A 233 -17.63 -36.90 16.15
CA THR A 233 -18.69 -35.94 16.54
C THR A 233 -20.05 -36.60 16.66
N GLY A 234 -20.14 -37.92 16.40
CA GLY A 234 -21.38 -38.69 16.33
C GLY A 234 -22.15 -38.49 15.04
N LYS A 235 -21.62 -37.71 14.07
CA LYS A 235 -22.28 -37.46 12.81
C LYS A 235 -22.13 -38.68 11.91
N ARG A 236 -23.25 -39.23 11.48
CA ARG A 236 -23.30 -40.36 10.55
C ARG A 236 -22.74 -39.97 9.19
N ARG A 237 -21.66 -40.64 8.77
CA ARG A 237 -20.99 -40.44 7.47
C ARG A 237 -21.44 -41.46 6.44
N PHE A 238 -21.70 -42.68 6.87
CA PHE A 238 -22.14 -43.76 6.00
C PHE A 238 -23.11 -44.68 6.73
N ARG A 239 -24.07 -45.23 5.99
CA ARG A 239 -24.94 -46.31 6.46
C ARG A 239 -25.35 -47.17 5.27
N ASP A 240 -25.11 -48.46 5.35
CA ASP A 240 -25.63 -49.44 4.39
C ASP A 240 -26.14 -50.67 5.12
N SER A 241 -27.02 -51.40 4.46
CA SER A 241 -27.57 -52.65 4.95
C SER A 241 -27.83 -53.62 3.81
N LYS A 242 -27.48 -54.89 3.99
CA LYS A 242 -27.67 -55.95 2.99
C LYS A 242 -28.34 -57.16 3.60
N GLY A 243 -29.23 -57.76 2.83
CA GLY A 243 -29.86 -59.05 3.16
C GLY A 243 -28.93 -60.24 2.90
N ALA A 244 -29.49 -61.44 2.98
CA ALA A 244 -28.82 -62.70 2.62
C ALA A 244 -28.12 -62.65 1.26
N GLY A 245 -26.89 -63.16 1.18
CA GLY A 245 -26.06 -63.19 -0.03
C GLY A 245 -25.45 -61.84 -0.43
N GLY A 246 -25.74 -60.75 0.29
CA GLY A 246 -25.21 -59.43 -0.02
C GLY A 246 -23.82 -59.18 0.57
N VAL A 247 -23.02 -58.38 -0.14
CA VAL A 247 -21.72 -57.88 0.32
C VAL A 247 -21.85 -56.39 0.60
N ILE A 248 -21.39 -55.97 1.78
CA ILE A 248 -21.15 -54.58 2.12
C ILE A 248 -19.65 -54.36 1.98
N ASP A 249 -19.26 -53.53 1.04
CA ASP A 249 -17.88 -53.09 0.88
C ASP A 249 -17.81 -51.58 1.08
N VAL A 250 -17.15 -51.17 2.17
CA VAL A 250 -16.92 -49.77 2.49
C VAL A 250 -15.43 -49.52 2.46
N GLY A 251 -14.95 -49.02 1.33
CA GLY A 251 -13.59 -48.51 1.19
C GLY A 251 -13.59 -46.99 1.27
N ASN A 252 -12.90 -46.43 2.26
CA ASN A 252 -12.54 -45.01 2.23
C ASN A 252 -11.13 -44.88 1.60
N HIS A 253 -11.08 -44.98 0.27
CA HIS A 253 -9.87 -44.73 -0.50
C HIS A 253 -9.94 -43.29 -1.01
N ARG A 254 -9.02 -42.44 -0.53
CA ARG A 254 -8.74 -41.05 -0.95
C ARG A 254 -9.66 -40.43 -2.00
#